data_AF-A0A7V7CXH0-F1
#
_entry.id   AF-A0A7V7CXH0-F1
#
_cell.length_a   1.000
_cell.length_b   1.000
_cell.length_c   1.000
_cell.angle_alpha   90.00
_cell.angle_beta   90.00
_cell.angle_gamma   90.00
#
_symmetry.space_group_name_H-M   'P 1'
#
loop_
_entity.id
_entity.type
_entity.pdbx_description
1 polymer ?
#
loop_
_entity_poly.entity_id
_entity_poly.type
_entity_poly.pdbx_seq_one_letter_code
_entity_poly.pdbx_strand_id
1 'polypeptide(L)'
;MANLKKLFIKTYGCQMNVYDSARMAEVLAPLGYQTAEDAADADMVILNTCHIREHAAEKVFSELGRLGRLKGKRRAEGAGLVIAVAGCVAQAEGAEIIARAPYVDIVLGPQTYHRLPEMVAKASRAGGRVLDTEFPVLPKFDQLPMPTAHGPTAFL
;
A
#
# COMPACT_ATOMS: atom_id res chain seq x y z
N MET A 1 -9.96 20.80 11.65
CA MET A 1 -8.60 20.22 11.60
C MET A 1 -8.73 18.86 10.94
N ALA A 2 -8.06 18.62 9.81
CA ALA A 2 -8.03 17.28 9.24
C ALA A 2 -7.30 16.36 10.23
N ASN A 3 -7.95 15.28 10.65
CA ASN A 3 -7.34 14.33 11.58
C ASN A 3 -6.16 13.66 10.87
N LEU A 4 -4.94 13.84 11.38
CA LEU A 4 -3.72 13.32 10.77
C LEU A 4 -3.71 11.79 10.89
N LYS A 5 -3.62 11.11 9.75
CA LYS A 5 -3.57 9.65 9.69
C LYS A 5 -2.13 9.17 9.57
N LYS A 6 -1.81 8.05 10.20
CA LYS A 6 -0.49 7.42 10.16
C LYS A 6 -0.43 6.34 9.08
N LEU A 7 0.59 6.39 8.24
CA LEU A 7 0.85 5.47 7.12
C LEU A 7 2.18 4.77 7.33
N PHE A 8 2.17 3.45 7.42
CA PHE A 8 3.39 2.65 7.44
C PHE A 8 3.52 1.85 6.14
N ILE A 9 4.65 2.00 5.44
CA ILE A 9 4.91 1.27 4.19
C ILE A 9 6.10 0.34 4.41
N LYS A 10 5.86 -0.97 4.44
CA LYS A 10 6.91 -1.97 4.49
C LYS A 10 7.30 -2.38 3.08
N THR A 11 8.54 -2.10 2.71
CA THR A 11 9.05 -2.30 1.36
C THR A 11 9.94 -3.54 1.29
N TYR A 12 9.62 -4.44 0.36
CA TYR A 12 10.39 -5.63 0.03
C TYR A 12 10.72 -5.63 -1.46
N GLY A 13 11.99 -5.68 -1.84
CA GLY A 13 12.35 -5.80 -3.25
C GLY A 13 13.53 -4.93 -3.66
N CYS A 14 13.37 -4.20 -4.75
CA CYS A 14 14.43 -3.42 -5.39
C CYS A 14 14.22 -1.91 -5.23
N GLN A 15 15.10 -1.12 -5.85
CA GLN A 15 15.02 0.35 -5.86
C GLN A 15 13.70 0.86 -6.46
N MET A 16 13.10 0.12 -7.39
CA MET A 16 11.79 0.48 -7.92
C MET A 16 10.70 0.41 -6.85
N ASN A 17 10.72 -0.61 -5.96
CA ASN A 17 9.77 -0.64 -4.84
C ASN A 17 10.00 0.51 -3.86
N VAL A 18 11.25 0.92 -3.63
CA VAL A 18 11.55 2.10 -2.78
C VAL A 18 10.96 3.36 -3.40
N TYR A 19 11.17 3.57 -4.70
CA TYR A 19 10.56 4.66 -5.45
C TYR A 19 9.03 4.62 -5.40
N ASP A 20 8.43 3.46 -5.68
CA ASP A 20 6.98 3.27 -5.65
C ASP A 20 6.41 3.57 -4.26
N SER A 21 7.09 3.16 -3.18
CA SER A 21 6.70 3.47 -1.80
C SER A 21 6.69 4.97 -1.53
N ALA A 22 7.69 5.71 -2.00
CA ALA A 22 7.71 7.16 -1.89
C ALA A 22 6.53 7.80 -2.65
N ARG A 23 6.26 7.35 -3.89
CA ARG A 23 5.13 7.85 -4.68
C ARG A 23 3.77 7.50 -4.05
N MET A 24 3.64 6.34 -3.42
CA MET A 24 2.43 5.97 -2.66
C MET A 24 2.19 6.92 -1.48
N ALA A 25 3.23 7.30 -0.74
CA ALA A 25 3.12 8.26 0.35
C ALA A 25 2.69 9.65 -0.15
N GLU A 26 3.31 10.13 -1.24
CA GLU A 26 2.97 11.42 -1.86
C GLU A 26 1.51 11.47 -2.33
N VAL A 27 1.03 10.41 -2.97
CA VAL A 27 -0.35 10.30 -3.47
C VAL A 27 -1.37 10.27 -2.32
N LEU A 28 -1.01 9.72 -1.16
CA LEU A 28 -1.88 9.65 0.02
C LEU A 28 -1.81 10.89 0.91
N ALA A 29 -0.79 11.74 0.78
CA ALA A 29 -0.61 12.93 1.60
C ALA A 29 -1.81 13.91 1.57
N PRO A 30 -2.46 14.19 0.41
CA PRO A 30 -3.66 15.03 0.36
C PRO A 30 -4.86 14.48 1.16
N LEU A 31 -4.88 13.18 1.47
CA LEU A 31 -5.89 12.55 2.33
C LEU A 31 -5.54 12.64 3.83
N GLY A 32 -4.48 13.35 4.19
CA GLY A 32 -4.02 13.54 5.57
C GLY A 32 -3.12 12.43 6.10
N TYR A 33 -2.62 11.55 5.24
CA TYR A 33 -1.65 10.53 5.64
C TYR A 33 -0.24 11.10 5.81
N GLN A 34 0.41 10.70 6.88
CA GLN A 34 1.82 10.98 7.17
C GLN A 34 2.54 9.67 7.48
N THR A 35 3.79 9.56 7.07
CA THR A 35 4.60 8.37 7.33
C THR A 35 4.78 8.12 8.84
N ALA A 36 4.60 6.87 9.25
CA ALA A 36 4.86 6.38 10.59
C ALA A 36 6.09 5.46 10.59
N GLU A 37 6.75 5.33 11.74
CA GLU A 37 7.93 4.48 11.91
C GLU A 37 7.55 3.01 12.15
N ASP A 38 6.37 2.76 12.71
CA ASP A 38 5.90 1.42 13.05
C ASP A 38 4.46 1.15 12.57
N ALA A 39 4.17 -0.12 12.30
CA ALA A 39 2.84 -0.58 11.91
C ALA A 39 1.81 -0.50 13.04
N ALA A 40 2.24 -0.64 14.30
CA ALA A 40 1.40 -0.61 15.49
C ALA A 40 0.70 0.74 15.66
N ASP A 41 1.34 1.83 15.26
CA ASP A 41 0.83 3.20 15.35
C ASP A 41 0.15 3.67 14.06
N ALA A 42 0.12 2.84 13.02
CA ALA A 42 -0.43 3.20 11.72
C ALA A 42 -1.96 3.05 11.66
N ASP A 43 -2.62 3.95 10.93
CA ASP A 43 -4.01 3.81 10.49
C ASP A 43 -4.11 3.07 9.15
N MET A 44 -3.00 3.05 8.39
CA MET A 44 -2.86 2.28 7.15
C MET A 44 -1.48 1.65 7.07
N VAL A 45 -1.44 0.36 6.72
CA VAL A 45 -0.21 -0.38 6.43
C VAL A 45 -0.22 -0.82 4.97
N ILE A 46 0.87 -0.56 4.25
CA ILE A 46 1.09 -1.05 2.88
C ILE A 46 2.28 -2.01 2.87
N LEU A 47 2.08 -3.24 2.41
CA LEU A 47 3.17 -4.16 2.07
C LEU A 47 3.50 -4.01 0.58
N ASN A 48 4.58 -3.32 0.22
CA ASN A 48 5.04 -3.17 -1.15
C ASN A 48 6.10 -4.21 -1.49
N THR A 49 5.81 -5.14 -2.39
CA THR A 49 6.64 -6.34 -2.58
C THR A 49 6.91 -6.67 -4.05
N CYS A 50 8.13 -7.14 -4.33
CA CYS A 50 8.56 -7.61 -5.65
C CYS A 50 8.33 -9.12 -5.82
N HIS A 51 8.06 -9.58 -7.05
CA HIS A 51 7.80 -10.99 -7.35
C HIS A 51 9.06 -11.78 -7.79
N ILE A 52 10.16 -11.09 -8.11
CA ILE A 52 11.33 -11.73 -8.74
C ILE A 52 12.21 -12.55 -7.78
N ARG A 53 11.93 -12.53 -6.47
CA ARG A 53 12.73 -13.23 -5.47
C ARG A 53 11.97 -14.43 -4.93
N GLU A 54 12.69 -15.53 -4.71
CA GLU A 54 12.18 -16.70 -4.01
C GLU A 54 11.61 -16.30 -2.63
N HIS A 55 10.50 -16.94 -2.25
CA HIS A 55 9.78 -16.74 -0.98
C HIS A 55 9.19 -15.33 -0.77
N ALA A 56 9.08 -14.49 -1.79
CA ALA A 56 8.43 -13.19 -1.67
C ALA A 56 6.96 -13.32 -1.20
N ALA A 57 6.23 -14.27 -1.79
CA ALA A 57 4.87 -14.65 -1.42
C ALA A 57 4.75 -15.05 0.06
N GLU A 58 5.59 -15.98 0.51
CA GLU A 58 5.57 -16.52 1.87
C GLU A 58 5.83 -15.43 2.91
N LYS A 59 6.76 -14.51 2.63
CA LYS A 59 7.02 -13.36 3.50
C LYS A 59 5.81 -12.43 3.60
N VAL A 60 5.13 -12.18 2.48
CA VAL A 60 3.89 -11.38 2.47
C VAL A 60 2.83 -12.04 3.32
N PHE A 61 2.57 -13.34 3.14
CA PHE A 61 1.57 -14.05 3.94
C PHE A 61 1.92 -14.09 5.44
N SER A 62 3.21 -14.23 5.79
CA SER A 62 3.66 -14.18 7.19
C SER A 62 3.37 -12.82 7.82
N GLU A 63 3.68 -11.72 7.13
CA GLU A 63 3.41 -10.36 7.59
C GLU A 63 1.91 -10.06 7.64
N LEU A 64 1.14 -10.51 6.64
CA LEU A 64 -0.32 -10.40 6.64
C LEU A 64 -0.92 -11.09 7.87
N GLY A 65 -0.43 -12.28 8.25
CA GLY A 65 -0.86 -12.96 9.47
C GLY A 65 -0.64 -12.12 10.74
N ARG A 66 0.46 -11.36 10.82
CA ARG A 66 0.73 -10.43 11.94
C ARG A 66 -0.20 -9.23 11.91
N LEU A 67 -0.39 -8.62 10.73
CA LEU A 67 -1.26 -7.46 10.55
C LEU A 67 -2.74 -7.79 10.79
N GLY A 68 -3.19 -8.99 10.42
CA GLY A 68 -4.54 -9.46 10.72
C GLY A 68 -4.83 -9.49 12.23
N ARG A 69 -3.87 -9.97 13.04
CA ARG A 69 -3.97 -9.92 14.51
C ARG A 69 -4.01 -8.49 15.04
N LEU A 70 -3.13 -7.61 14.51
CA LEU A 70 -3.10 -6.20 14.88
C LEU A 70 -4.42 -5.49 14.57
N LYS A 71 -4.98 -5.72 13.37
CA LYS A 71 -6.28 -5.17 12.95
C LYS A 71 -7.41 -5.65 13.85
N GLY A 72 -7.41 -6.93 14.22
CA GLY A 72 -8.37 -7.48 15.18
C GLY A 72 -8.29 -6.81 16.54
N LYS A 73 -7.08 -6.61 17.07
CA LYS A 73 -6.86 -5.89 18.34
C LYS A 73 -7.35 -4.45 18.27
N ARG A 74 -6.90 -3.67 17.27
CA ARG A 74 -7.31 -2.26 17.10
C ARG A 74 -8.82 -2.12 16.96
N ARG A 75 -9.46 -3.04 16.22
CA ARG A 75 -10.93 -3.06 16.08
C ARG A 75 -11.63 -3.25 17.42
N ALA A 76 -11.13 -4.12 18.30
CA ALA A 76 -11.69 -4.30 19.64
C ALA A 76 -11.56 -3.05 20.52
N GLU A 77 -10.56 -2.21 20.25
CA GLU A 77 -10.32 -0.91 20.90
C GLU A 77 -11.09 0.25 20.23
N GLY A 78 -11.94 -0.03 19.22
CA GLY A 78 -12.70 0.98 18.48
C GLY A 78 -11.90 1.75 17.43
N ALA A 79 -10.67 1.32 17.13
CA ALA A 79 -9.80 1.93 16.13
C ALA A 79 -9.76 1.12 14.82
N GLY A 80 -9.73 1.83 13.68
CA GLY A 80 -9.57 1.22 12.36
C GLY A 80 -8.11 0.93 12.02
N LEU A 81 -7.89 -0.05 11.14
CA LEU A 81 -6.62 -0.28 10.44
C LEU A 81 -6.90 -0.73 9.02
N VAL A 82 -6.41 0.01 8.04
CA VAL A 82 -6.45 -0.36 6.62
C VAL A 82 -5.18 -1.15 6.27
N ILE A 83 -5.33 -2.33 5.66
CA ILE A 83 -4.22 -3.16 5.20
C ILE A 83 -4.25 -3.21 3.67
N ALA A 84 -3.14 -2.83 3.04
CA ALA A 84 -2.96 -2.91 1.60
C ALA A 84 -1.73 -3.76 1.21
N VAL A 85 -1.82 -4.43 0.07
CA VAL A 85 -0.68 -5.13 -0.55
C VAL A 85 -0.45 -4.56 -1.94
N ALA A 86 0.78 -4.14 -2.21
CA ALA A 86 1.19 -3.45 -3.43
C ALA A 86 2.36 -4.17 -4.12
N GLY A 87 2.54 -3.88 -5.41
CA GLY A 87 3.70 -4.32 -6.19
C GLY A 87 3.46 -5.61 -6.97
N CYS A 88 4.52 -6.22 -7.49
CA CYS A 88 4.41 -7.32 -8.45
C CYS A 88 3.77 -8.59 -7.85
N VAL A 89 3.99 -8.89 -6.57
CA VAL A 89 3.31 -10.04 -5.92
C VAL A 89 1.82 -9.76 -5.79
N ALA A 90 1.42 -8.53 -5.45
CA ALA A 90 0.00 -8.15 -5.41
C ALA A 90 -0.67 -8.36 -6.77
N GLN A 91 0.06 -8.05 -7.85
CA GLN A 91 -0.41 -8.28 -9.21
C GLN A 91 -0.52 -9.77 -9.56
N ALA A 92 0.48 -10.58 -9.21
CA ALA A 92 0.54 -12.00 -9.55
C ALA A 92 -0.42 -12.87 -8.70
N GLU A 93 -0.53 -12.56 -7.40
CA GLU A 93 -1.21 -13.40 -6.40
C GLU A 93 -2.46 -12.73 -5.82
N GLY A 94 -2.97 -11.67 -6.44
CA GLY A 94 -4.04 -10.86 -5.86
C GLY A 94 -5.29 -11.65 -5.46
N ALA A 95 -5.72 -12.61 -6.29
CA ALA A 95 -6.84 -13.49 -5.98
C ALA A 95 -6.56 -14.39 -4.75
N GLU A 96 -5.34 -14.92 -4.64
CA GLU A 96 -4.92 -15.76 -3.53
C GLU A 96 -4.81 -14.95 -2.23
N ILE A 97 -4.28 -13.73 -2.28
CA ILE A 97 -4.21 -12.81 -1.14
C ILE A 97 -5.61 -12.55 -0.58
N ILE A 98 -6.60 -12.26 -1.44
CA ILE A 98 -7.98 -12.01 -1.00
C ILE A 98 -8.61 -13.27 -0.39
N ALA A 99 -8.32 -14.45 -0.94
CA ALA A 99 -8.84 -15.72 -0.43
C ALA A 99 -8.23 -16.10 0.93
N ARG A 100 -6.90 -16.01 1.08
CA ARG A 100 -6.17 -16.45 2.28
C ARG A 100 -6.09 -15.39 3.39
N ALA A 101 -6.15 -14.11 3.04
CA ALA A 101 -6.05 -12.98 3.95
C ALA A 101 -7.27 -12.05 3.84
N PRO A 102 -8.47 -12.50 4.27
CA PRO A 102 -9.74 -11.77 4.11
C PRO A 102 -9.80 -10.42 4.86
N TYR A 103 -8.81 -10.13 5.71
CA TYR A 103 -8.66 -8.88 6.43
C TYR A 103 -7.87 -7.82 5.64
N VAL A 104 -7.34 -8.15 4.45
CA VAL A 104 -6.76 -7.18 3.50
C VAL A 104 -7.88 -6.37 2.85
N ASP A 105 -7.72 -5.04 2.84
CA ASP A 105 -8.72 -4.12 2.30
C ASP A 105 -8.41 -3.73 0.85
N ILE A 106 -7.13 -3.64 0.49
CA ILE A 106 -6.69 -3.15 -0.83
C ILE A 106 -5.58 -4.05 -1.38
N VAL A 107 -5.70 -4.46 -2.63
CA VAL A 107 -4.62 -5.12 -3.39
C VAL A 107 -4.43 -4.37 -4.69
N LEU A 108 -3.21 -3.89 -4.94
CA LEU A 108 -2.91 -3.06 -6.11
C LEU A 108 -1.61 -3.46 -6.82
N GLY A 109 -1.63 -3.43 -8.15
CA GLY A 109 -0.46 -3.66 -8.97
C GLY A 109 0.55 -2.50 -8.93
N PRO A 110 1.79 -2.73 -9.40
CA PRO A 110 2.84 -1.71 -9.46
C PRO A 110 2.48 -0.53 -10.38
N GLN A 111 1.51 -0.68 -11.30
CA GLN A 111 1.09 0.38 -12.22
C GLN A 111 -0.15 1.18 -11.76
N THR A 112 -0.76 0.86 -10.61
CA THR A 112 -2.06 1.44 -10.23
C THR A 112 -2.05 2.34 -9.00
N TYR A 113 -0.88 2.57 -8.36
CA TYR A 113 -0.81 3.42 -7.14
C TYR A 113 -1.34 4.86 -7.27
N HIS A 114 -1.48 5.43 -8.47
CA HIS A 114 -2.12 6.73 -8.67
C HIS A 114 -3.60 6.74 -8.23
N ARG A 115 -4.25 5.58 -8.23
CA ARG A 115 -5.66 5.39 -7.83
C ARG A 115 -5.85 5.11 -6.35
N LEU A 116 -4.76 5.02 -5.57
CA LEU A 116 -4.83 4.77 -4.13
C LEU A 116 -5.84 5.67 -3.38
N PRO A 117 -5.97 6.98 -3.69
CA PRO A 117 -6.93 7.82 -2.98
C PRO A 117 -8.38 7.34 -3.17
N GLU A 118 -8.71 6.91 -4.38
CA GLU A 118 -10.03 6.34 -4.68
C GLU A 118 -10.23 4.98 -4.00
N MET A 119 -9.21 4.12 -4.01
CA MET A 119 -9.26 2.81 -3.36
C MET A 119 -9.48 2.95 -1.85
N VAL A 120 -8.76 3.86 -1.19
CA VAL A 120 -8.94 4.17 0.24
C VAL A 120 -10.35 4.67 0.52
N ALA A 121 -10.88 5.55 -0.34
CA ALA A 121 -12.23 6.07 -0.19
C ALA A 121 -13.32 4.99 -0.38
N LYS A 122 -13.09 4.01 -1.25
CA LYS A 122 -13.96 2.84 -1.44
C LYS A 122 -13.91 1.90 -0.24
N ALA A 123 -12.70 1.56 0.23
CA ALA A 123 -12.48 0.69 1.39
C ALA A 123 -13.13 1.27 2.66
N SER A 124 -13.04 2.59 2.86
CA SER A 124 -13.62 3.28 4.02
C SER A 124 -15.15 3.34 4.01
N ARG A 125 -15.79 3.40 2.84
CA ARG A 125 -17.26 3.60 2.71
C ARG A 125 -18.05 2.31 2.60
N ALA A 126 -17.52 1.30 1.92
CA ALA A 126 -18.29 0.11 1.59
C ALA A 126 -18.08 -1.06 2.57
N GLY A 127 -17.09 -0.96 3.48
CA GLY A 127 -16.56 -2.15 4.18
C GLY A 127 -16.06 -3.23 3.20
N GLY A 128 -15.89 -2.87 1.93
CA GLY A 128 -15.63 -3.74 0.80
C GLY A 128 -14.14 -3.76 0.45
N ARG A 129 -13.68 -4.90 -0.04
CA ARG A 129 -12.30 -5.11 -0.50
C ARG A 129 -12.12 -4.53 -1.89
N VAL A 130 -10.98 -3.90 -2.15
CA VAL A 130 -10.62 -3.32 -3.45
C VAL A 130 -9.48 -4.14 -4.06
N LEU A 131 -9.70 -4.64 -5.28
CA LEU A 131 -8.70 -5.33 -6.09
C LEU A 131 -8.51 -4.55 -7.39
N ASP A 132 -7.31 -4.00 -7.61
CA ASP A 132 -6.94 -3.28 -8.84
C ASP A 132 -5.51 -3.67 -9.29
N THR A 133 -5.44 -4.85 -9.90
CA THR A 133 -4.20 -5.52 -10.34
C THR A 133 -4.02 -5.52 -11.85
N GLU A 134 -4.95 -4.93 -12.60
CA GLU A 134 -4.90 -4.90 -14.08
C GLU A 134 -3.95 -3.82 -14.59
N PHE A 135 -3.41 -4.01 -15.80
CA PHE A 135 -2.61 -3.00 -16.47
C PHE A 135 -3.52 -1.91 -17.06
N PRO A 136 -3.42 -0.65 -16.62
CA PRO A 136 -4.18 0.43 -17.23
C PRO A 136 -3.67 0.73 -18.64
N VAL A 137 -4.60 1.04 -19.56
CA VAL A 137 -4.27 1.48 -20.94
C VAL A 137 -3.65 2.89 -20.94
N LEU A 138 -3.92 3.70 -19.92
CA LEU A 138 -3.38 5.05 -19.78
C LEU A 138 -2.09 5.06 -18.93
N PRO A 139 -1.07 5.88 -19.31
CA PRO A 139 0.16 5.97 -18.56
C PRO A 139 -0.07 6.58 -17.19
N LYS A 140 0.24 5.82 -16.14
CA LYS A 140 0.18 6.24 -14.75
C LYS A 140 0.95 7.54 -14.46
N PHE A 141 2.10 7.71 -15.08
CA PHE A 141 3.05 8.77 -14.72
C PHE A 141 2.50 10.17 -14.94
N ASP A 142 1.55 10.31 -15.89
CA ASP A 142 0.89 11.58 -16.20
C ASP A 142 -0.06 12.05 -15.10
N GLN A 143 -0.40 11.18 -14.14
CA GLN A 143 -1.38 11.45 -13.08
C GLN A 143 -0.73 11.57 -11.69
N LEU A 144 0.59 11.43 -11.60
CA LEU A 144 1.30 11.56 -10.34
C LEU A 144 1.57 13.03 -10.01
N PRO A 145 1.54 13.44 -8.73
CA PRO A 145 1.99 14.77 -8.35
C PRO A 145 3.46 14.98 -8.78
N MET A 146 3.83 16.23 -9.02
CA MET A 146 5.23 16.54 -9.36
C MET A 146 6.15 16.05 -8.24
N PRO A 147 7.24 15.35 -8.56
CA PRO A 147 8.20 14.90 -7.55
C PRO A 147 8.75 16.11 -6.77
N THR A 148 8.79 16.01 -5.44
CA THR A 148 9.39 17.05 -4.58
C THR A 148 10.85 16.78 -4.23
N ALA A 149 11.48 15.80 -4.90
CA ALA A 149 12.80 15.30 -4.54
C ALA A 149 13.94 16.32 -4.77
N HIS A 150 14.79 16.48 -3.75
CA HIS A 150 16.05 17.23 -3.79
C HIS A 150 17.20 16.20 -3.77
N GLY A 151 17.39 15.48 -4.88
CA GLY A 151 18.47 14.50 -5.03
C GLY A 151 19.67 15.08 -5.78
N PRO A 152 20.85 14.42 -5.75
CA PRO A 152 22.00 14.84 -6.54
C PRO A 152 21.65 14.78 -8.03
N THR A 153 21.71 15.93 -8.70
CA THR A 153 21.63 16.03 -10.16
C THR A 153 23.02 15.78 -10.73
N ALA A 154 23.18 14.69 -11.48
CA ALA A 154 24.36 14.50 -12.30
C ALA A 154 24.27 15.45 -13.50
N PHE A 155 25.08 16.52 -13.48
CA PHE A 155 25.41 17.26 -14.69
C PHE A 155 26.62 16.57 -15.32
N LEU A 156 26.52 16.25 -16.62
CA LEU A 156 27.64 15.83 -17.47
C LEU A 156 28.57 17.00 -17.75
#